data_AF-A0A932MBY1-F1
#
_entry.id   AF-A0A932MBY1-F1
#
_cell.length_a   1.000
_cell.length_b   1.000
_cell.length_c   1.000
_cell.angle_alpha   90.00
_cell.angle_beta   90.00
_cell.angle_gamma   90.00
#
_symmetry.space_group_name_H-M   'P 1'
#
loop_
_entity.id
_entity.type
_entity.pdbx_description
1 polymer ?
#
loop_
_entity_poly.entity_id
_entity_poly.type
_entity_poly.pdbx_seq_one_letter_code
_entity_poly.pdbx_strand_id
1 'polypeptide(L)'
;MNSVDDPYGDFFTAACENRWTDGLPVIPPSPERIKRLLATVDRDPDEVVAVMPPRQGPASIRIIAANAVMAGCLPEYFPVVLAAVEAINDPLFPLGTLVGLRPETPFFLINGPIRERIDLQCGRGCLGPGWRANATIGRALRLVMINVGGLSPGGYARSCFASPLQYTFCAGEDEANSAWEPFHVERGFKREQSVVSVFRVTSYVALLAPLDWDQSPRGLLQGEGDALRVLPVACFSLQEK
;
A
#
# COMPACT_ATOMS: atom_id res chain seq x y z
N MET A 1 -34.28 -0.49 19.93
CA MET A 1 -33.57 -0.38 18.65
C MET A 1 -33.53 -1.79 18.09
N ASN A 2 -34.46 -2.13 17.21
CA ASN A 2 -34.59 -3.49 16.68
C ASN A 2 -33.32 -3.81 15.88
N SER A 3 -32.78 -5.02 16.07
CA SER A 3 -31.61 -5.51 15.33
C SER A 3 -31.89 -5.41 13.84
N VAL A 4 -31.28 -4.43 13.18
CA VAL A 4 -31.18 -4.41 11.73
C VAL A 4 -30.13 -5.48 11.41
N ASP A 5 -30.47 -6.47 10.57
CA ASP A 5 -29.47 -7.37 10.00
C ASP A 5 -28.38 -6.49 9.37
N ASP A 6 -27.18 -6.52 9.93
CA ASP A 6 -26.02 -5.78 9.44
C ASP A 6 -25.05 -6.76 8.78
N PRO A 7 -25.33 -7.21 7.55
CA PRO A 7 -24.48 -8.18 6.86
C PRO A 7 -23.06 -7.65 6.61
N TYR A 8 -22.84 -6.33 6.67
CA TYR A 8 -21.50 -5.74 6.58
C TYR A 8 -20.77 -5.84 7.92
N GLY A 9 -21.43 -5.50 9.02
CA GLY A 9 -20.91 -5.66 10.38
C GLY A 9 -20.62 -7.12 10.73
N ASP A 10 -21.51 -8.04 10.34
CA ASP A 10 -21.34 -9.47 10.56
C ASP A 10 -20.14 -10.01 9.78
N PHE A 11 -20.01 -9.64 8.50
CA PHE A 11 -18.84 -10.02 7.71
C PHE A 11 -17.55 -9.44 8.27
N PHE A 12 -17.54 -8.18 8.70
CA PHE A 12 -16.36 -7.57 9.30
C PHE A 12 -15.95 -8.27 10.61
N THR A 13 -16.93 -8.62 11.45
CA THR A 13 -16.70 -9.40 12.67
C THR A 13 -16.05 -10.74 12.34
N ALA A 14 -16.63 -11.49 11.39
CA ALA A 14 -16.05 -12.74 10.92
C ALA A 14 -14.65 -12.56 10.33
N ALA A 15 -14.40 -11.47 9.58
CA ALA A 15 -13.09 -11.16 9.03
C ALA A 15 -12.05 -10.88 10.13
N CYS A 16 -12.43 -10.21 11.22
CA CYS A 16 -11.57 -10.01 12.39
C CYS A 16 -11.24 -11.33 13.08
N GLU A 17 -12.25 -12.16 13.36
CA GLU A 17 -12.09 -13.46 14.03
C GLU A 17 -11.20 -14.41 13.23
N ASN A 18 -11.35 -14.42 11.89
CA ASN A 18 -10.56 -15.27 11.00
C ASN A 18 -9.23 -14.63 10.56
N ARG A 19 -8.92 -13.40 11.03
CA ARG A 19 -7.72 -12.63 10.66
C ARG A 19 -7.59 -12.39 9.15
N TRP A 20 -8.71 -12.13 8.49
CA TRP A 20 -8.76 -11.78 7.07
C TRP A 20 -8.61 -10.29 6.78
N THR A 21 -8.52 -9.48 7.83
CA THR A 21 -8.41 -8.03 7.78
C THR A 21 -7.24 -7.54 8.62
N ASP A 22 -6.86 -6.29 8.40
CA ASP A 22 -5.85 -5.52 9.15
C ASP A 22 -6.44 -4.88 10.43
N GLY A 23 -7.69 -5.17 10.76
CA GLY A 23 -8.42 -4.60 11.90
C GLY A 23 -9.27 -3.37 11.51
N LEU A 24 -9.21 -2.92 10.26
CA LEU A 24 -10.11 -1.90 9.72
C LEU A 24 -11.31 -2.55 9.01
N PRO A 25 -12.47 -1.86 8.91
CA PRO A 25 -13.64 -2.37 8.19
C PRO A 25 -13.31 -2.80 6.75
N VAL A 26 -13.92 -3.89 6.29
CA VAL A 26 -13.75 -4.43 4.93
C VAL A 26 -15.08 -4.61 4.22
N ILE A 27 -15.06 -4.47 2.90
CA ILE A 27 -16.24 -4.72 2.07
C ILE A 27 -16.34 -6.22 1.76
N PRO A 28 -17.50 -6.88 1.96
CA PRO A 28 -17.69 -8.28 1.58
C PRO A 28 -17.39 -8.50 0.08
N PRO A 29 -16.46 -9.41 -0.27
CA PRO A 29 -16.06 -9.65 -1.65
C PRO A 29 -17.08 -10.51 -2.39
N SER A 30 -18.25 -9.94 -2.69
CA SER A 30 -19.31 -10.66 -3.42
C SER A 30 -18.87 -11.03 -4.84
N PRO A 31 -19.44 -12.08 -5.45
CA PRO A 31 -19.13 -12.48 -6.82
C PRO A 31 -19.27 -11.33 -7.84
N GLU A 32 -20.27 -10.47 -7.67
CA GLU A 32 -20.52 -9.32 -8.56
C GLU A 32 -19.44 -8.25 -8.42
N ARG A 33 -18.98 -7.99 -7.19
CA ARG A 33 -17.88 -7.05 -6.94
C ARG A 33 -16.58 -7.56 -7.56
N ILE A 34 -16.28 -8.84 -7.34
CA ILE A 34 -15.09 -9.49 -7.92
C ILE A 34 -15.17 -9.44 -9.45
N LYS A 35 -16.32 -9.78 -10.05
CA LYS A 35 -16.52 -9.75 -11.50
C LYS A 35 -16.25 -8.37 -12.11
N ARG A 36 -16.63 -7.29 -11.43
CA ARG A 36 -16.35 -5.91 -11.89
C ARG A 36 -14.85 -5.61 -11.96
N LEU A 37 -14.07 -6.05 -10.98
CA LEU A 37 -12.61 -5.87 -10.99
C LEU A 37 -11.98 -6.76 -12.07
N LEU A 38 -12.39 -8.01 -12.18
CA LEU A 38 -11.87 -8.93 -13.21
C LEU A 38 -12.11 -8.42 -14.63
N ALA A 39 -13.20 -7.68 -14.87
CA ALA A 39 -13.51 -7.10 -16.18
C ALA A 39 -12.52 -6.01 -16.64
N THR A 40 -11.63 -5.52 -15.77
CA THR A 40 -10.64 -4.49 -16.14
C THR A 40 -9.33 -5.06 -16.68
N VAL A 41 -9.18 -6.38 -16.70
CA VAL A 41 -7.99 -7.08 -17.21
C VAL A 41 -8.42 -8.20 -18.15
N ASP A 42 -7.64 -8.43 -19.21
CA ASP A 42 -7.88 -9.51 -20.17
C ASP A 42 -6.95 -10.70 -19.85
N ARG A 43 -7.21 -11.37 -18.73
CA ARG A 43 -6.44 -12.52 -18.22
C ARG A 43 -7.36 -13.54 -17.56
N ASP A 44 -6.92 -14.79 -17.52
CA ASP A 44 -7.66 -15.85 -16.84
C ASP A 44 -7.76 -15.55 -15.33
N PRO A 45 -8.97 -15.41 -14.75
CA PRO A 45 -9.14 -15.16 -13.33
C PRO A 45 -8.47 -16.18 -12.40
N ASP A 46 -8.28 -17.42 -12.87
CA ASP A 46 -7.71 -18.50 -12.07
C ASP A 46 -6.20 -18.68 -12.32
N GLU A 47 -5.61 -17.84 -13.18
CA GLU A 47 -4.16 -17.72 -13.34
C GLU A 47 -3.49 -17.33 -12.01
N VAL A 48 -2.49 -18.09 -11.59
CA VAL A 48 -1.67 -17.81 -10.40
C VAL A 48 -0.46 -16.98 -10.83
N VAL A 49 -0.45 -15.70 -10.43
CA VAL A 49 0.61 -14.74 -10.82
C VAL A 49 1.73 -14.64 -9.80
N ALA A 50 1.51 -15.13 -8.59
CA ALA A 50 2.51 -15.17 -7.52
C ALA A 50 2.27 -16.33 -6.55
N VAL A 51 3.34 -16.80 -5.91
CA VAL A 51 3.25 -17.74 -4.76
C VAL A 51 3.88 -17.04 -3.57
N MET A 52 3.05 -16.58 -2.63
CA MET A 52 3.50 -15.64 -1.62
C MET A 52 4.08 -16.35 -0.40
N PRO A 53 5.37 -16.14 -0.09
CA PRO A 53 5.90 -16.52 1.21
C PRO A 53 5.30 -15.65 2.33
N PRO A 54 5.38 -16.10 3.59
CA PRO A 54 5.91 -17.38 4.06
C PRO A 54 4.95 -18.57 3.92
N ARG A 55 3.64 -18.34 3.77
CA ARG A 55 2.64 -19.42 3.67
C ARG A 55 2.71 -20.22 2.36
N GLN A 56 3.42 -19.73 1.35
CA GLN A 56 3.43 -20.28 -0.01
C GLN A 56 2.01 -20.33 -0.61
N GLY A 57 1.21 -19.31 -0.32
CA GLY A 57 -0.16 -19.23 -0.83
C GLY A 57 -0.17 -18.85 -2.32
N PRO A 58 -0.93 -19.56 -3.17
CA PRO A 58 -1.09 -19.16 -4.56
C PRO A 58 -1.97 -17.89 -4.64
N ALA A 59 -1.44 -16.84 -5.25
CA ALA A 59 -2.16 -15.60 -5.53
C ALA A 59 -2.74 -15.68 -6.94
N SER A 60 -3.95 -16.22 -7.08
CA SER A 60 -4.69 -16.11 -8.34
C SER A 60 -5.27 -14.71 -8.54
N ILE A 61 -5.49 -14.31 -9.79
CA ILE A 61 -6.09 -13.00 -10.12
C ILE A 61 -7.44 -12.82 -9.39
N ARG A 62 -8.26 -13.87 -9.29
CA ARG A 62 -9.53 -13.87 -8.54
C ARG A 62 -9.33 -13.62 -7.04
N ILE A 63 -8.32 -14.23 -6.42
CA ILE A 63 -8.00 -14.03 -5.01
C ILE A 63 -7.51 -12.59 -4.79
N ILE A 64 -6.68 -12.06 -5.68
CA ILE A 64 -6.21 -10.66 -5.62
C ILE A 64 -7.41 -9.70 -5.75
N ALA A 65 -8.33 -9.98 -6.68
CA ALA A 65 -9.56 -9.19 -6.86
C ALA A 65 -10.43 -9.20 -5.61
N ALA A 66 -10.59 -10.34 -4.93
CA ALA A 66 -11.33 -10.41 -3.67
C ALA A 66 -10.72 -9.50 -2.59
N ASN A 67 -9.40 -9.51 -2.44
CA ASN A 67 -8.70 -8.63 -1.49
C ASN A 67 -8.80 -7.15 -1.87
N ALA A 68 -8.74 -6.83 -3.16
CA ALA A 68 -8.94 -5.47 -3.65
C ALA A 68 -10.37 -4.97 -3.38
N VAL A 69 -11.39 -5.83 -3.53
CA VAL A 69 -12.76 -5.51 -3.10
C VAL A 69 -12.81 -5.24 -1.59
N MET A 70 -12.23 -6.11 -0.77
CA MET A 70 -12.20 -5.96 0.68
C MET A 70 -11.59 -4.62 1.11
N ALA A 71 -10.53 -4.18 0.44
CA ALA A 71 -9.89 -2.89 0.68
C ALA A 71 -10.71 -1.69 0.19
N GLY A 72 -11.71 -1.90 -0.66
CA GLY A 72 -12.55 -0.84 -1.23
C GLY A 72 -12.02 -0.24 -2.52
N CYS A 73 -11.15 -0.96 -3.26
CA CYS A 73 -10.69 -0.53 -4.58
C CYS A 73 -11.86 -0.34 -5.54
N LEU A 74 -11.73 0.69 -6.39
CA LEU A 74 -12.54 0.77 -7.60
C LEU A 74 -11.97 -0.18 -8.67
N PRO A 75 -12.79 -0.62 -9.65
CA PRO A 75 -12.33 -1.47 -10.74
C PRO A 75 -11.08 -0.93 -11.45
N GLU A 76 -11.04 0.38 -11.70
CA GLU A 76 -9.97 1.05 -12.44
C GLU A 76 -8.61 0.96 -11.72
N TYR A 77 -8.60 0.66 -10.42
CA TYR A 77 -7.39 0.52 -9.62
C TYR A 77 -6.80 -0.90 -9.71
N PHE A 78 -7.63 -1.89 -10.08
CA PHE A 78 -7.25 -3.30 -10.05
C PHE A 78 -6.03 -3.65 -10.92
N PRO A 79 -5.85 -3.10 -12.14
CA PRO A 79 -4.64 -3.36 -12.92
C PRO A 79 -3.35 -2.98 -12.19
N VAL A 80 -3.38 -1.91 -11.39
CA VAL A 80 -2.24 -1.48 -10.58
C VAL A 80 -1.97 -2.44 -9.43
N VAL A 81 -3.03 -2.90 -8.75
CA VAL A 81 -2.91 -3.91 -7.67
C VAL A 81 -2.33 -5.21 -8.22
N LEU A 82 -2.79 -5.66 -9.40
CA LEU A 82 -2.28 -6.86 -10.04
C LEU A 82 -0.79 -6.74 -10.39
N ALA A 83 -0.39 -5.65 -11.04
CA ALA A 83 1.02 -5.39 -11.38
C ALA A 83 1.91 -5.29 -10.13
N ALA A 84 1.40 -4.67 -9.05
CA ALA A 84 2.10 -4.56 -7.78
C ALA A 84 2.29 -5.93 -7.09
N VAL A 85 1.31 -6.84 -7.20
CA VAL A 85 1.43 -8.22 -6.71
C VAL A 85 2.49 -9.01 -7.48
N GLU A 86 2.55 -8.86 -8.80
CA GLU A 86 3.60 -9.46 -9.62
C GLU A 86 4.98 -8.90 -9.23
N ALA A 87 5.08 -7.59 -9.01
CA ALA A 87 6.33 -6.93 -8.64
C ALA A 87 6.89 -7.39 -7.28
N ILE A 88 6.05 -7.65 -6.27
CA ILE A 88 6.51 -8.19 -4.97
C ILE A 88 6.89 -9.67 -5.03
N ASN A 89 6.53 -10.36 -6.10
CA ASN A 89 6.93 -11.75 -6.35
C ASN A 89 8.21 -11.85 -7.19
N ASP A 90 8.72 -10.73 -7.69
CA ASP A 90 10.00 -10.69 -8.41
C ASP A 90 11.14 -11.15 -7.49
N PRO A 91 12.06 -12.02 -7.95
CA PRO A 91 13.21 -12.46 -7.16
C PRO A 91 14.09 -11.33 -6.61
N LEU A 92 14.10 -10.16 -7.27
CA LEU A 92 14.81 -8.96 -6.83
C LEU A 92 14.15 -8.30 -5.61
N PHE A 93 12.87 -8.60 -5.34
CA PHE A 93 12.15 -8.16 -4.16
C PHE A 93 11.93 -9.33 -3.19
N PRO A 94 12.79 -9.55 -2.19
CA PRO A 94 12.73 -10.74 -1.34
C PRO A 94 11.62 -10.65 -0.28
N LEU A 95 10.35 -10.73 -0.69
CA LEU A 95 9.15 -10.66 0.16
C LEU A 95 9.22 -11.61 1.36
N GLY A 96 9.76 -12.82 1.17
CA GLY A 96 9.90 -13.83 2.24
C GLY A 96 10.79 -13.40 3.40
N THR A 97 11.58 -12.34 3.24
CA THR A 97 12.44 -11.79 4.30
C THR A 97 11.77 -10.69 5.12
N LEU A 98 10.51 -10.34 4.82
CA LEU A 98 9.69 -9.38 5.59
C LEU A 98 9.03 -10.00 6.83
N VAL A 99 9.47 -11.20 7.24
CA VAL A 99 8.99 -11.91 8.45
C VAL A 99 9.83 -11.62 9.70
N GLY A 100 10.87 -10.79 9.58
CA GLY A 100 11.80 -10.48 10.67
C GLY A 100 11.21 -9.56 11.75
N LEU A 101 12.00 -9.30 12.78
CA LEU A 101 11.62 -8.44 13.93
C LEU A 101 11.51 -6.95 13.57
N ARG A 102 12.03 -6.55 12.41
CA ARG A 102 12.01 -5.15 11.94
C ARG A 102 10.63 -4.78 11.38
N PRO A 103 10.21 -3.51 11.48
CA PRO A 103 8.92 -3.05 10.98
C PRO A 103 8.97 -2.74 9.48
N GLU A 104 9.37 -3.73 8.69
CA GLU A 104 9.55 -3.55 7.26
C GLU A 104 8.23 -3.67 6.50
N THR A 105 8.10 -2.92 5.41
CA THR A 105 6.92 -2.94 4.57
C THR A 105 7.28 -2.53 3.14
N PRO A 106 6.61 -3.08 2.11
CA PRO A 106 6.77 -2.58 0.74
C PRO A 106 6.15 -1.18 0.60
N PHE A 107 6.90 -0.27 -0.02
CA PHE A 107 6.38 0.96 -0.59
C PHE A 107 6.15 0.78 -2.09
N PHE A 108 4.97 1.16 -2.56
CA PHE A 108 4.61 1.09 -3.97
C PHE A 108 4.58 2.50 -4.58
N LEU A 109 5.57 2.80 -5.41
CA LEU A 109 5.61 4.03 -6.21
C LEU A 109 5.01 3.72 -7.58
N ILE A 110 3.97 4.44 -7.95
CA ILE A 110 3.31 4.31 -9.24
C ILE A 110 3.78 5.45 -10.13
N ASN A 111 4.09 5.15 -11.38
CA ASN A 111 4.56 6.09 -12.39
C ASN A 111 3.69 6.05 -13.65
N GLY A 112 3.82 7.07 -14.49
CA GLY A 112 3.21 7.17 -15.81
C GLY A 112 1.73 7.59 -15.83
N PRO A 113 1.07 7.51 -17.01
CA PRO A 113 -0.26 8.09 -17.23
C PRO A 113 -1.39 7.50 -16.39
N ILE A 114 -1.22 6.29 -15.83
CA ILE A 114 -2.25 5.67 -14.98
C ILE A 114 -2.57 6.52 -13.76
N ARG A 115 -1.59 7.30 -13.25
CA ARG A 115 -1.75 8.16 -12.07
C ARG A 115 -2.90 9.14 -12.26
N GLU A 116 -2.99 9.78 -13.43
CA GLU A 116 -4.06 10.71 -13.77
C GLU A 116 -5.39 10.00 -14.01
N ARG A 117 -5.36 8.84 -14.67
CA ARG A 117 -6.58 8.08 -15.02
C ARG A 117 -7.36 7.58 -13.81
N ILE A 118 -6.66 7.29 -12.71
CA ILE A 118 -7.27 6.74 -11.50
C ILE A 118 -7.34 7.74 -10.34
N ASP A 119 -7.03 9.02 -10.60
CA ASP A 119 -6.93 10.06 -9.57
C ASP A 119 -6.03 9.64 -8.39
N LEU A 120 -4.83 9.15 -8.74
CA LEU A 120 -3.81 8.81 -7.75
C LEU A 120 -3.07 10.07 -7.30
N GLN A 121 -3.05 10.33 -5.99
CA GLN A 121 -2.34 11.48 -5.45
C GLN A 121 -0.82 11.26 -5.53
N CYS A 122 -0.14 12.27 -6.07
CA CYS A 122 1.29 12.26 -6.31
C CYS A 122 2.02 13.32 -5.47
N GLY A 123 1.33 14.38 -5.08
CA GLY A 123 1.93 15.52 -4.39
C GLY A 123 1.59 15.59 -2.90
N ARG A 124 1.10 16.75 -2.46
CA ARG A 124 0.81 17.03 -1.05
C ARG A 124 -0.15 15.99 -0.47
N GLY A 125 0.28 15.34 0.61
CA GLY A 125 -0.53 14.35 1.32
C GLY A 125 -0.64 12.98 0.64
N CYS A 126 0.17 12.67 -0.38
CA CYS A 126 0.11 11.39 -1.13
C CYS A 126 0.30 10.12 -0.27
N LEU A 127 0.94 10.25 0.89
CA LEU A 127 1.11 9.17 1.87
C LEU A 127 0.16 9.27 3.07
N GLY A 128 -0.71 10.29 3.08
CA GLY A 128 -1.68 10.54 4.13
C GLY A 128 -3.08 10.04 3.79
N PRO A 129 -4.05 10.24 4.70
CA PRO A 129 -5.45 9.95 4.43
C PRO A 129 -6.06 10.94 3.42
N GLY A 130 -7.17 10.56 2.79
CA GLY A 130 -8.01 11.47 1.99
C GLY A 130 -8.10 11.11 0.51
N TRP A 131 -7.15 10.35 -0.03
CA TRP A 131 -7.20 9.85 -1.41
C TRP A 131 -7.51 8.36 -1.47
N ARG A 132 -8.66 8.03 -2.06
CA ARG A 132 -9.15 6.65 -2.14
C ARG A 132 -8.19 5.74 -2.91
N ALA A 133 -7.63 6.21 -4.03
CA ALA A 133 -6.71 5.41 -4.84
C ALA A 133 -5.50 4.95 -4.02
N ASN A 134 -4.74 5.89 -3.46
CA ASN A 134 -3.56 5.62 -2.62
C ASN A 134 -3.90 4.69 -1.44
N ALA A 135 -4.94 5.03 -0.68
CA ALA A 135 -5.33 4.29 0.51
C ALA A 135 -5.79 2.86 0.20
N THR A 136 -6.62 2.69 -0.82
CA THR A 136 -7.21 1.37 -1.14
C THR A 136 -6.25 0.47 -1.90
N ILE A 137 -5.39 1.01 -2.79
CA ILE A 137 -4.35 0.22 -3.47
C ILE A 137 -3.32 -0.29 -2.45
N GLY A 138 -2.78 0.60 -1.61
CA GLY A 138 -1.84 0.20 -0.57
C GLY A 138 -2.43 -0.82 0.39
N ARG A 139 -3.69 -0.61 0.81
CA ARG A 139 -4.39 -1.54 1.70
C ARG A 139 -4.75 -2.86 1.01
N ALA A 140 -5.12 -2.87 -0.27
CA ALA A 140 -5.38 -4.11 -1.01
C ALA A 140 -4.15 -5.00 -1.03
N LEU A 141 -2.97 -4.42 -1.29
CA LEU A 141 -1.70 -5.12 -1.27
C LEU A 141 -1.39 -5.67 0.12
N ARG A 142 -1.71 -4.91 1.18
CA ARG A 142 -1.62 -5.43 2.55
C ARG A 142 -2.54 -6.62 2.80
N LEU A 143 -3.80 -6.55 2.39
CA LEU A 143 -4.74 -7.65 2.57
C LEU A 143 -4.31 -8.89 1.78
N VAL A 144 -3.78 -8.73 0.57
CA VAL A 144 -3.20 -9.85 -0.20
C VAL A 144 -2.03 -10.49 0.58
N MET A 145 -1.11 -9.70 1.13
CA MET A 145 -0.01 -10.20 1.96
C MET A 145 -0.50 -10.96 3.21
N ILE A 146 -1.58 -10.49 3.85
CA ILE A 146 -2.20 -11.16 5.01
C ILE A 146 -2.87 -12.47 4.57
N ASN A 147 -3.79 -12.39 3.60
CA ASN A 147 -4.70 -13.46 3.24
C ASN A 147 -4.06 -14.55 2.38
N VAL A 148 -3.03 -14.20 1.59
CA VAL A 148 -2.30 -15.13 0.72
C VAL A 148 -0.97 -15.53 1.34
N GLY A 149 -0.17 -14.55 1.73
CA GLY A 149 1.16 -14.75 2.31
C GLY A 149 1.15 -15.20 3.77
N GLY A 150 0.04 -15.00 4.51
CA GLY A 150 -0.04 -15.32 5.93
C GLY A 150 0.63 -14.27 6.84
N LEU A 151 0.88 -13.07 6.33
CA LEU A 151 1.58 -11.99 7.06
C LEU A 151 0.68 -11.25 8.08
N SER A 152 -0.26 -11.96 8.72
CA SER A 152 -1.08 -11.42 9.80
C SER A 152 -0.24 -11.15 11.06
N PRO A 153 -0.49 -10.07 11.81
CA PRO A 153 0.13 -9.84 13.12
C PRO A 153 -0.05 -11.04 14.06
N GLY A 154 1.03 -11.47 14.71
CA GLY A 154 1.03 -12.65 15.60
C GLY A 154 0.98 -14.00 14.87
N GLY A 155 0.85 -14.01 13.54
CA GLY A 155 1.03 -15.17 12.67
C GLY A 155 2.49 -15.31 12.25
N TYR A 156 2.74 -15.25 10.94
CA TYR A 156 4.10 -15.30 10.42
C TYR A 156 4.85 -13.96 10.50
N ALA A 157 4.15 -12.83 10.61
CA ALA A 157 4.78 -11.52 10.82
C ALA A 157 5.28 -11.42 12.27
N ARG A 158 6.60 -11.23 12.45
CA ARG A 158 7.26 -11.19 13.77
C ARG A 158 7.78 -9.81 14.19
N SER A 159 7.38 -8.73 13.52
CA SER A 159 7.83 -7.38 13.88
C SER A 159 7.54 -7.07 15.36
N CYS A 160 8.55 -6.61 16.12
CA CYS A 160 8.40 -6.33 17.56
C CYS A 160 7.44 -5.17 17.82
N PHE A 161 7.69 -4.04 17.15
CA PHE A 161 6.80 -2.88 17.08
C PHE A 161 6.56 -2.64 15.59
N ALA A 162 5.46 -3.19 15.04
CA ALA A 162 5.12 -3.00 13.63
C ALA A 162 5.01 -1.50 13.25
N SER A 163 5.08 -1.18 11.96
CA SER A 163 4.93 0.20 11.48
C SER A 163 3.48 0.51 11.06
N PRO A 164 2.95 1.70 11.37
CA PRO A 164 1.68 2.18 10.80
C PRO A 164 1.67 2.20 9.26
N LEU A 165 2.85 2.26 8.61
CA LEU A 165 2.97 2.15 7.16
C LEU A 165 2.46 0.81 6.62
N GLN A 166 2.36 -0.22 7.45
CA GLN A 166 1.84 -1.52 7.01
C GLN A 166 0.34 -1.51 6.70
N TYR A 167 -0.43 -0.48 7.08
CA TYR A 167 -1.85 -0.38 6.72
C TYR A 167 -2.05 0.00 5.24
N THR A 168 -1.25 0.94 4.77
CA THR A 168 -1.26 1.42 3.39
C THR A 168 0.03 2.19 3.13
N PHE A 169 0.73 1.87 2.04
CA PHE A 169 1.93 2.60 1.66
C PHE A 169 2.15 2.62 0.15
N CYS A 170 1.40 3.51 -0.50
CA CYS A 170 1.38 3.66 -1.94
C CYS A 170 1.21 5.14 -2.31
N ALA A 171 1.98 5.61 -3.29
CA ALA A 171 1.86 6.94 -3.84
C ALA A 171 2.20 6.96 -5.33
N GLY A 172 1.68 7.96 -6.03
CA GLY A 172 2.20 8.31 -7.35
C GLY A 172 3.47 9.15 -7.24
N GLU A 173 4.35 9.05 -8.23
CA GLU A 173 5.43 10.03 -8.40
C GLU A 173 4.85 11.36 -8.91
N ASP A 174 5.32 12.49 -8.40
CA ASP A 174 4.94 13.83 -8.91
C ASP A 174 5.79 14.23 -10.13
N GLU A 175 5.56 13.53 -11.25
CA GLU A 175 6.34 13.73 -12.48
C GLU A 175 6.20 15.14 -13.08
N ALA A 176 5.10 15.85 -12.78
CA ALA A 176 4.83 17.17 -13.36
C ALA A 176 5.51 18.32 -12.60
N ASN A 177 5.77 18.14 -11.31
CA ASN A 177 6.39 19.15 -10.45
C ASN A 177 7.80 18.74 -9.99
N SER A 178 8.35 17.65 -10.53
CA SER A 178 9.72 17.21 -10.28
C SER A 178 10.69 17.83 -11.29
N ALA A 179 11.87 18.25 -10.80
CA ALA A 179 12.98 18.67 -11.68
C ALA A 179 13.76 17.47 -12.26
N TRP A 180 13.40 16.25 -11.86
CA TRP A 180 14.13 15.02 -12.17
C TRP A 180 13.36 14.24 -13.26
N GLU A 181 14.08 13.42 -14.01
CA GLU A 181 13.45 12.51 -14.96
C GLU A 181 12.56 11.53 -14.17
N PRO A 182 11.35 11.19 -14.64
CA PRO A 182 10.48 10.25 -13.94
C PRO A 182 11.22 8.95 -13.62
N PHE A 183 11.05 8.44 -12.40
CA PHE A 183 11.81 7.30 -11.89
C PHE A 183 11.75 6.08 -12.82
N HIS A 184 10.58 5.78 -13.38
CA HIS A 184 10.44 4.67 -14.32
C HIS A 184 11.25 4.87 -15.62
N VAL A 185 11.40 6.11 -16.09
CA VAL A 185 12.22 6.42 -17.27
C VAL A 185 13.71 6.24 -16.96
N GLU A 186 14.16 6.63 -15.78
CA GLU A 186 15.53 6.34 -15.31
C GLU A 186 15.81 4.83 -15.24
N ARG A 187 14.76 4.02 -15.03
CA ARG A 187 14.83 2.55 -15.06
C ARG A 187 14.71 1.93 -16.46
N GLY A 188 14.65 2.76 -17.51
CA GLY A 188 14.64 2.33 -18.90
C GLY A 188 13.26 2.08 -19.50
N PHE A 189 12.18 2.44 -18.79
CA PHE A 189 10.83 2.43 -19.35
C PHE A 189 10.54 3.71 -20.16
N LYS A 190 9.56 3.65 -21.07
CA LYS A 190 9.11 4.83 -21.81
C LYS A 190 8.16 5.66 -20.95
N ARG A 191 8.15 6.99 -21.16
CA ARG A 191 7.32 7.94 -20.42
C ARG A 191 5.82 7.66 -20.49
N GLU A 192 5.37 7.02 -21.57
CA GLU A 192 3.97 6.66 -21.78
C GLU A 192 3.58 5.35 -21.07
N GLN A 193 4.56 4.60 -20.54
CA GLN A 193 4.31 3.36 -19.82
C GLN A 193 3.99 3.66 -18.36
N SER A 194 2.93 3.02 -17.87
CA SER A 194 2.64 3.03 -16.44
C SER A 194 3.37 1.89 -15.75
N VAL A 195 4.06 2.19 -14.65
CA VAL A 195 4.97 1.26 -13.98
C VAL A 195 4.72 1.30 -12.47
N VAL A 196 4.88 0.16 -11.81
CA VAL A 196 4.92 0.06 -10.34
C VAL A 196 6.33 -0.30 -9.93
N SER A 197 6.93 0.54 -9.09
CA SER A 197 8.21 0.26 -8.44
C SER A 197 7.97 -0.09 -6.97
N VAL A 198 8.66 -1.12 -6.49
CA VAL A 198 8.51 -1.59 -5.11
C VAL A 198 9.81 -1.40 -4.35
N PHE A 199 9.72 -0.78 -3.17
CA PHE A 199 10.86 -0.56 -2.28
C PHE A 199 10.61 -1.22 -0.94
N ARG A 200 11.66 -1.77 -0.35
CA ARG A 200 11.61 -2.24 1.04
C ARG A 200 11.91 -1.08 1.97
N VAL A 201 10.97 -0.75 2.85
CA VAL A 201 11.08 0.42 3.73
C VAL A 201 10.88 0.01 5.18
N THR A 202 11.68 0.57 6.08
CA THR A 202 11.56 0.42 7.54
C THR A 202 10.86 1.60 8.20
N SER A 203 11.06 2.80 7.66
CA SER A 203 10.53 4.06 8.18
C SER A 203 10.45 5.08 7.05
N TYR A 204 9.62 6.10 7.23
CA TYR A 204 9.67 7.33 6.44
C TYR A 204 9.99 8.48 7.40
N VAL A 205 10.87 9.38 6.97
CA VAL A 205 11.20 10.60 7.71
C VAL A 205 10.79 11.76 6.83
N ALA A 206 9.85 12.57 7.29
CA ALA A 206 9.50 13.81 6.62
C ALA A 206 10.59 14.84 6.91
N LEU A 207 11.30 15.26 5.86
CA LEU A 207 12.24 16.36 5.96
C LEU A 207 11.47 17.68 5.80
N LEU A 208 11.37 18.42 6.89
CA LEU A 208 10.75 19.74 6.91
C LEU A 208 11.76 20.76 6.39
N ALA A 209 11.71 21.01 5.09
CA ALA A 209 12.47 22.10 4.49
C ALA A 209 11.61 23.38 4.42
N PRO A 210 12.19 24.57 4.62
CA PRO A 210 11.50 25.84 4.35
C PRO A 210 10.94 25.88 2.91
N LEU A 211 9.89 26.66 2.68
CA LEU A 211 9.24 26.72 1.35
C LEU A 211 10.21 27.14 0.21
N ASP A 212 11.30 27.83 0.55
CA ASP A 212 12.34 28.36 -0.32
C ASP A 212 13.68 27.58 -0.22
N TRP A 213 13.64 26.32 0.20
CA TRP A 213 14.86 25.53 0.39
C TRP A 213 15.63 25.23 -0.91
N ASP A 214 16.95 25.10 -0.77
CA ASP A 214 17.86 24.72 -1.86
C ASP A 214 17.63 23.27 -2.29
N GLN A 215 17.05 23.05 -3.47
CA GLN A 215 16.76 21.72 -4.02
C GLN A 215 18.00 20.97 -4.56
N SER A 216 19.21 21.50 -4.36
CA SER A 216 20.44 20.78 -4.67
C SER A 216 20.71 19.64 -3.67
N PRO A 217 21.58 18.66 -4.01
CA PRO A 217 22.01 17.64 -3.07
C PRO A 217 22.58 18.22 -1.76
N ARG A 218 23.19 19.41 -1.82
CA ARG A 218 23.72 20.10 -0.64
C ARG A 218 22.60 20.62 0.25
N GLY A 219 21.59 21.24 -0.33
CA GLY A 219 20.46 21.75 0.44
C GLY A 219 19.62 20.64 1.07
N LEU A 220 19.55 19.46 0.43
CA LEU A 220 18.93 18.27 1.03
C LEU A 220 19.66 17.84 2.31
N LEU A 221 20.99 17.69 2.26
CA LEU A 221 21.81 17.33 3.42
C LEU A 221 21.73 18.39 4.54
N GLN A 222 21.61 19.66 4.18
CA GLN A 222 21.41 20.74 5.14
C GLN A 222 20.04 20.62 5.84
N GLY A 223 18.98 20.36 5.06
CA GLY A 223 17.64 20.11 5.60
C GLY A 223 17.55 18.90 6.52
N GLU A 224 18.28 17.81 6.22
CA GLU A 224 18.43 16.67 7.14
C GLU A 224 19.08 17.09 8.47
N GLY A 225 20.18 17.87 8.40
CA GLY A 225 20.86 18.38 9.58
C GLY A 225 19.98 19.28 10.46
N ASP A 226 19.11 20.08 9.84
CA ASP A 226 18.19 20.97 10.56
C ASP A 226 16.97 20.23 11.12
N ALA A 227 16.43 19.25 10.39
CA ALA A 227 15.32 18.41 10.86
C ALA A 227 15.69 17.58 12.11
N LEU A 228 16.94 17.15 12.23
CA LEU A 228 17.46 16.46 13.42
C LEU A 228 17.54 17.35 14.67
N ARG A 229 17.44 18.69 14.54
CA ARG A 229 17.66 19.63 15.64
C ARG A 229 16.38 20.08 16.35
N VAL A 230 15.19 19.88 15.77
CA VAL A 230 13.97 20.47 16.33
C VAL A 230 12.73 19.60 16.07
N LEU A 231 12.10 19.13 17.15
CA LEU A 231 10.68 18.76 17.14
C LEU A 231 10.02 19.35 18.41
N PRO A 232 8.98 20.19 18.29
CA PRO A 232 8.22 20.63 19.45
C PRO A 232 7.42 19.45 20.03
N VAL A 233 7.62 19.14 21.31
CA VAL A 233 6.87 18.11 22.04
C VAL A 233 5.91 18.81 23.00
N ALA A 234 4.62 18.49 22.89
CA ALA A 234 3.61 18.90 23.86
C ALA A 234 3.34 17.74 24.83
N CYS A 235 3.56 17.95 26.12
CA CYS A 235 3.28 16.98 27.18
C CYS A 235 2.13 17.48 28.07
N PHE A 236 1.17 16.62 28.38
CA PHE A 236 0.05 16.90 29.28
C PHE A 236 0.00 15.85 30.40
N SER A 237 -0.28 16.26 31.63
CA SER A 237 -0.52 15.31 32.74
C SER A 237 -1.96 14.80 32.68
N LEU A 238 -2.15 13.49 32.75
CA LEU A 238 -3.46 12.89 32.98
C LEU A 238 -3.81 13.02 34.47
N GLN A 239 -5.01 13.51 34.79
CA GLN A 239 -5.54 13.45 36.16
C GLN A 239 -6.36 12.16 36.31
N GLU A 240 -5.89 11.26 37.18
CA GLU A 240 -6.66 10.08 37.60
C GLU A 240 -7.50 10.44 38.85
N LYS A 241 -8.71 9.88 38.95
CA LYS A 241 -9.65 10.09 40.07
C LYS A 241 -9.37 9.16 41.24
#